data_AF-B7P118-F1
#
_entry.id   AF-B7P118-F1
#
_cell.length_a   1.000
_cell.length_b   1.000
_cell.length_c   1.000
_cell.angle_alpha   90.00
_cell.angle_beta   90.00
_cell.angle_gamma   90.00
#
_symmetry.space_group_name_H-M   'P 1'
#
loop_
_entity.id
_entity.type
_entity.pdbx_description
1 polymer ?
#
loop_
_entity_poly.entity_id
_entity_poly.type
_entity_poly.pdbx_seq_one_letter_code
_entity_poly.pdbx_strand_id
1 'polypeptide(L)'
;MSIWAWYRGLEEAPPTPCLCECDRLTRNRPIMYPNDVGRSFKERKSLAVRKEEVAGIRQRFPSKIPVIVERYNREKSLPLLDKTKFLVPQELTMSQFVSIVRHAWFFGFP
;
A
#
# COMPACT_ATOMS: atom_id res chain seq x y z
N MET A 1 13.52 -43.37 25.89
CA MET A 1 12.28 -42.55 25.96
C MET A 1 12.49 -41.56 27.08
N SER A 2 13.06 -40.41 26.75
CA SER A 2 13.47 -39.38 27.69
C SER A 2 13.41 -38.03 26.98
N ILE A 3 12.94 -37.06 27.74
CA ILE A 3 12.97 -35.62 27.55
C ILE A 3 14.25 -35.16 26.83
N TRP A 4 14.07 -34.64 25.61
CA TRP A 4 14.96 -33.76 24.84
C TRP A 4 13.99 -32.84 24.07
N ALA A 5 13.96 -31.52 24.16
CA ALA A 5 14.78 -30.58 24.87
C ALA A 5 13.92 -29.38 25.27
N TRP A 6 13.99 -29.08 26.55
CA TRP A 6 13.74 -27.80 27.17
C TRP A 6 14.71 -26.78 26.54
N TYR A 7 14.26 -25.87 25.67
CA TYR A 7 14.73 -24.46 25.57
C TYR A 7 14.07 -23.71 24.39
N ARG A 8 13.55 -22.51 24.70
CA ARG A 8 12.89 -21.48 23.85
C ARG A 8 11.43 -21.74 23.44
N GLY A 9 10.51 -21.24 24.26
CA GLY A 9 9.08 -21.13 23.92
C GLY A 9 8.42 -19.87 24.49
N LEU A 10 9.16 -18.77 24.60
CA LEU A 10 8.65 -17.44 24.92
C LEU A 10 9.14 -16.48 23.85
N GLU A 11 8.43 -16.43 22.72
CA GLU A 11 8.41 -15.24 21.90
C GLU A 11 7.03 -15.16 21.24
N GLU A 12 6.38 -14.03 21.47
CA GLU A 12 5.00 -13.75 21.15
C GLU A 12 4.73 -13.93 19.65
N ALA A 13 3.87 -14.88 19.31
CA ALA A 13 3.32 -14.95 17.96
C ALA A 13 2.46 -13.69 17.72
N PRO A 14 2.72 -12.90 16.66
CA PRO A 14 1.86 -11.78 16.33
C PRO A 14 0.44 -12.27 16.01
N PRO A 15 -0.61 -11.47 16.31
CA PRO A 15 -1.99 -11.89 16.10
C PRO A 15 -2.23 -12.16 14.62
N THR A 16 -2.42 -13.43 14.26
CA THR A 16 -2.88 -13.83 12.93
C THR A 16 -4.37 -13.48 12.80
N PRO A 17 -4.79 -12.63 11.85
CA PRO A 17 -6.21 -12.54 11.52
C PRO A 17 -6.59 -13.74 10.64
N CYS A 18 -7.72 -14.35 10.99
CA CYS A 18 -8.28 -15.55 10.40
C CYS A 18 -8.38 -15.43 8.86
N LEU A 19 -7.71 -16.32 8.12
CA LEU A 19 -7.98 -16.54 6.70
C LEU A 19 -9.27 -17.37 6.58
N CYS A 20 -10.42 -16.71 6.41
CA CYS A 20 -11.54 -17.35 5.72
C CYS A 20 -11.32 -17.23 4.20
N GLU A 21 -11.56 -18.33 3.51
CA GLU A 21 -11.28 -18.53 2.08
C GLU A 21 -12.34 -17.86 1.18
N CYS A 22 -12.62 -16.57 1.35
CA CYS A 22 -13.55 -15.81 0.49
C CYS A 22 -12.90 -14.70 -0.37
N ASP A 23 -11.62 -14.39 -0.22
CA ASP A 23 -10.99 -13.22 -0.87
C ASP A 23 -10.26 -13.48 -2.20
N ARG A 24 -10.65 -14.51 -2.97
CA ARG A 24 -10.01 -14.82 -4.27
C ARG A 24 -10.29 -13.77 -5.38
N LEU A 25 -11.01 -12.68 -5.09
CA LEU A 25 -11.38 -11.64 -6.05
C LEU A 25 -10.73 -10.26 -5.83
N THR A 26 -9.88 -10.05 -4.81
CA THR A 26 -9.22 -8.74 -4.60
C THR A 26 -7.72 -8.78 -4.93
N ARG A 27 -7.38 -9.14 -6.18
CA ARG A 27 -6.04 -8.87 -6.72
C ARG A 27 -5.75 -7.36 -6.59
N ASN A 28 -4.75 -7.02 -5.78
CA ASN A 28 -4.12 -5.69 -5.59
C ASN A 28 -4.46 -4.88 -4.32
N ARG A 29 -4.96 -5.48 -3.23
CA ARG A 29 -4.81 -4.84 -1.91
C ARG A 29 -3.51 -5.36 -1.26
N PRO A 30 -2.44 -4.55 -1.12
CA PRO A 30 -1.25 -5.02 -0.42
C PRO A 30 -1.67 -5.31 1.04
N ILE A 31 -1.40 -6.53 1.51
CA ILE A 31 -1.54 -6.88 2.93
C ILE A 31 -0.64 -5.89 3.69
N MET A 32 -1.25 -4.92 4.38
CA MET A 32 -0.50 -4.01 5.24
C MET A 32 -0.20 -4.76 6.52
N TYR A 33 1.06 -5.04 6.79
CA TYR A 33 1.46 -5.56 8.10
C TYR A 33 1.22 -4.47 9.16
N PRO A 34 0.90 -4.82 10.41
CA PRO A 34 0.73 -3.83 11.49
C PRO A 34 1.91 -2.87 11.64
N ASN A 35 3.12 -3.31 11.25
CA ASN A 35 4.36 -2.55 11.28
C ASN A 35 4.53 -1.52 10.14
N ASP A 36 3.64 -1.51 9.14
CA ASP A 36 3.70 -0.59 7.98
C ASP A 36 2.83 0.67 8.15
N VAL A 37 2.01 0.74 9.21
CA VAL A 37 1.14 1.88 9.50
C VAL A 37 2.02 3.06 9.93
N GLY A 38 2.25 4.00 9.01
CA GLY A 38 3.05 5.21 9.24
C GLY A 38 4.39 5.25 8.52
N ARG A 39 4.81 4.17 7.84
CA ARG A 39 6.00 4.18 6.97
C ARG A 39 5.63 4.64 5.56
N SER A 40 6.41 5.57 5.02
CA SER A 40 6.23 6.05 3.66
C SER A 40 6.48 4.94 2.62
N PHE A 41 5.95 5.10 1.42
CA PHE A 41 6.15 4.16 0.31
C PHE A 41 7.64 3.91 0.03
N LYS A 42 8.48 4.93 0.24
CA LYS A 42 9.93 4.85 0.02
C LYS A 42 10.66 4.00 1.06
N GLU A 43 10.14 3.94 2.29
CA GLU A 43 10.69 3.12 3.38
C GLU A 43 10.21 1.67 3.26
N ARG A 44 8.98 1.47 2.79
CA ARG A 44 8.40 0.13 2.59
C ARG A 44 9.00 -0.62 1.41
N LYS A 45 9.54 0.08 0.41
CA LYS A 45 10.14 -0.53 -0.79
C LYS A 45 11.52 0.04 -1.11
N SER A 46 12.49 -0.84 -1.33
CA SER A 46 13.81 -0.45 -1.80
C SER A 46 13.74 0.25 -3.16
N LEU A 47 14.75 1.08 -3.46
CA LEU A 47 14.81 1.81 -4.73
C LEU A 47 14.85 0.87 -5.94
N ALA A 48 15.58 -0.25 -5.83
CA ALA A 48 15.71 -1.24 -6.90
C ALA A 48 14.34 -1.81 -7.30
N VAL A 49 13.57 -2.29 -6.30
CA VAL A 49 12.22 -2.84 -6.51
C VAL A 49 11.29 -1.78 -7.10
N ARG A 50 11.35 -0.53 -6.60
CA ARG A 50 10.52 0.57 -7.16
C ARG A 50 10.83 0.85 -8.63
N LYS A 51 12.09 0.79 -9.04
CA LYS A 51 12.50 1.00 -10.44
C LYS A 51 12.00 -0.13 -11.33
N GLU A 52 12.15 -1.38 -10.89
CA GLU A 52 11.68 -2.55 -11.63
C GLU A 52 10.16 -2.54 -11.83
N GLU A 53 9.39 -2.25 -10.76
CA GLU A 53 7.93 -2.13 -10.84
C GLU A 53 7.51 -1.04 -11.81
N VAL A 54 8.12 0.15 -11.73
CA VAL A 54 7.82 1.27 -12.63
C VAL A 54 8.18 0.92 -14.07
N ALA A 55 9.31 0.26 -14.32
CA ALA A 55 9.71 -0.17 -15.65
C ALA A 55 8.67 -1.12 -16.28
N GLY A 56 8.21 -2.13 -15.54
CA GLY A 56 7.17 -3.05 -16.00
C GLY A 56 5.82 -2.35 -16.25
N ILE A 57 5.44 -1.41 -15.40
CA ILE A 57 4.21 -0.63 -15.58
C ILE A 57 4.29 0.27 -16.82
N ARG A 58 5.42 0.97 -17.03
CA ARG A 58 5.59 1.85 -18.20
C ARG A 58 5.62 1.09 -19.51
N GLN A 59 6.14 -0.14 -19.51
CA GLN A 59 6.07 -1.02 -20.68
C GLN A 59 4.63 -1.42 -21.02
N ARG A 60 3.80 -1.68 -19.99
CA ARG A 60 2.38 -2.06 -20.17
C ARG A 60 1.47 -0.88 -20.49
N PHE A 61 1.77 0.30 -19.96
CA PHE A 61 0.95 1.51 -20.09
C PHE A 61 1.84 2.71 -20.47
N PRO A 62 2.28 2.81 -21.73
CA PRO A 62 3.24 3.84 -22.15
C PRO A 62 2.69 5.28 -22.06
N SER A 63 1.38 5.45 -22.22
CA SER A 63 0.69 6.76 -22.11
C SER A 63 0.28 7.13 -20.69
N LYS A 64 0.59 6.30 -19.68
CA LYS A 64 0.22 6.55 -18.28
C LYS A 64 1.46 6.66 -17.39
N ILE A 65 1.38 7.57 -16.43
CA ILE A 65 2.43 7.89 -15.48
C ILE A 65 2.02 7.32 -14.11
N PRO A 66 2.81 6.42 -13.51
CA PRO A 66 2.56 5.94 -12.16
C PRO A 66 2.90 7.02 -11.13
N VAL A 67 1.91 7.45 -10.35
CA VAL A 67 2.03 8.46 -9.30
C VAL A 67 1.66 7.84 -7.96
N ILE A 68 2.48 8.10 -6.94
CA ILE A 68 2.24 7.67 -5.56
C ILE A 68 1.78 8.88 -4.76
N VAL A 69 0.62 8.78 -4.13
CA VAL A 69 0.05 9.82 -3.26
C VAL A 69 -0.11 9.24 -1.87
N GLU A 70 0.48 9.90 -0.87
CA GLU A 70 0.39 9.53 0.53
C GLU A 70 -0.01 10.75 1.35
N ARG A 71 -0.70 10.52 2.48
CA ARG A 71 -0.98 11.60 3.43
C ARG A 71 0.34 12.10 4.00
N TYR A 72 0.47 13.40 4.20
CA TYR A 72 1.60 13.93 4.94
C TYR A 72 1.57 13.44 6.39
N ASN A 73 2.72 13.04 6.95
CA ASN A 73 2.80 12.42 8.28
C ASN A 73 2.32 13.35 9.42
N ARG A 74 2.40 14.68 9.25
CA ARG A 74 1.91 15.64 10.25
C ARG A 74 0.46 16.07 10.01
N GLU A 75 -0.14 15.67 8.90
CA GLU A 75 -1.54 15.96 8.59
C GLU A 75 -2.44 15.03 9.40
N LYS A 76 -3.29 15.63 10.24
CA LYS A 76 -4.18 14.91 11.17
C LYS A 76 -5.65 15.09 10.81
N SER A 77 -5.99 16.09 9.99
CA SER A 77 -7.38 16.43 9.68
C SER A 77 -7.97 15.55 8.58
N LEU A 78 -7.14 15.08 7.66
CA LEU A 78 -7.57 14.22 6.55
C LEU A 78 -7.56 12.74 6.97
N PRO A 79 -8.56 11.93 6.57
CA PRO A 79 -8.58 10.48 6.80
C PRO A 79 -7.41 9.78 6.09
N LEU A 80 -7.27 8.46 6.20
CA LEU A 80 -6.30 7.70 5.39
C LEU A 80 -6.89 7.40 4.00
N LEU A 81 -6.05 7.40 2.96
CA LEU A 81 -6.49 7.11 1.60
C LEU A 81 -6.42 5.62 1.31
N ASP A 82 -7.53 5.05 0.85
CA ASP A 82 -7.62 3.63 0.51
C ASP A 82 -6.71 3.24 -0.67
N LYS A 83 -6.49 4.17 -1.60
CA LYS A 83 -5.68 3.96 -2.82
C LYS A 83 -4.55 4.98 -2.90
N THR A 84 -3.31 4.52 -2.72
CA THR A 84 -2.12 5.38 -2.74
C THR A 84 -1.37 5.38 -4.08
N LYS A 85 -1.75 4.49 -5.02
CA LYS A 85 -1.09 4.37 -6.33
C LYS A 85 -2.06 4.72 -7.46
N PHE A 86 -1.66 5.64 -8.32
CA PHE A 86 -2.47 6.17 -9.41
C PHE A 86 -1.75 5.97 -10.73
N LEU A 87 -2.49 5.63 -11.80
CA LEU A 87 -2.00 5.66 -13.17
C LEU A 87 -2.64 6.85 -13.87
N VAL A 88 -1.87 7.92 -14.03
CA VAL A 88 -2.35 9.20 -14.53
C VAL A 88 -2.03 9.32 -16.03
N PRO A 89 -3.00 9.61 -16.90
CA PRO A 89 -2.73 9.91 -18.31
C PRO A 89 -1.79 11.12 -18.47
N GLN A 90 -0.93 11.13 -19.49
CA GLN A 90 0.03 12.22 -19.70
C GLN A 90 -0.63 13.55 -20.04
N GLU A 91 -1.83 13.53 -20.61
CA GLU A 91 -2.62 14.70 -21.02
C GLU A 91 -3.34 15.36 -19.84
N LEU A 92 -3.36 14.71 -18.67
CA LEU A 92 -4.11 15.16 -17.52
C LEU A 92 -3.38 16.30 -16.80
N THR A 93 -4.07 17.43 -16.65
CA THR A 93 -3.50 18.63 -16.01
C THR A 93 -3.41 18.47 -14.49
N MET A 94 -2.50 19.22 -13.86
CA MET A 94 -2.35 19.21 -12.41
C MET A 94 -3.64 19.58 -11.67
N SER A 95 -4.43 20.53 -12.20
CA SER A 95 -5.71 20.94 -11.61
C SER A 95 -6.72 19.78 -11.60
N GLN A 96 -6.84 19.06 -12.71
CA GLN A 96 -7.70 17.87 -12.80
C GLN A 96 -7.21 16.77 -11.85
N PHE A 97 -5.90 16.56 -11.76
CA PHE A 97 -5.32 15.54 -10.88
C PHE A 97 -5.64 15.82 -9.42
N VAL A 98 -5.46 17.07 -8.98
CA VAL A 98 -5.76 17.48 -7.60
C VAL A 98 -7.26 17.30 -7.28
N SER A 99 -8.16 17.60 -8.21
CA SER A 99 -9.60 17.36 -8.03
C SER A 99 -9.92 15.87 -7.86
N ILE A 100 -9.29 14.99 -8.66
CA ILE A 100 -9.44 13.53 -8.52
C ILE A 100 -8.97 13.05 -7.15
N VAL A 101 -7.79 13.52 -6.73
CA VAL A 101 -7.23 13.17 -5.42
C VAL A 101 -8.15 13.66 -4.31
N ARG A 102 -8.63 14.91 -4.36
CA ARG A 102 -9.59 15.45 -3.38
C ARG A 102 -10.84 14.59 -3.30
N HIS A 103 -11.47 14.25 -4.43
CA HIS A 103 -12.64 13.39 -4.43
C HIS A 103 -12.34 12.02 -3.80
N ALA A 104 -11.15 11.46 -4.00
CA ALA A 104 -10.77 10.19 -3.39
C ALA A 104 -10.66 10.24 -1.85
N TRP A 105 -10.32 11.39 -1.26
CA TRP A 105 -10.31 11.56 0.21
C TRP A 105 -11.70 11.80 0.80
N PHE A 106 -12.58 12.49 0.07
CA PHE A 106 -13.90 12.90 0.59
C PHE A 106 -15.01 11.89 0.32
N PHE A 107 -14.91 11.08 -0.75
CA PHE A 107 -15.96 10.12 -1.13
C PHE A 107 -15.81 8.74 -0.49
N GLY A 108 -14.79 8.54 0.36
CA GLY A 108 -14.58 7.30 1.14
C GLY A 108 -15.33 7.27 2.47
N PHE A 109 -16.18 8.27 2.75
CA PHE A 109 -17.01 8.36 3.94
C PHE A 109 -18.49 8.21 3.50
N PRO A 110 -19.20 7.14 3.86
CA PRO A 110 -20.66 7.08 3.73
C PRO A 110 -21.35 8.09 4.66
#